data_AF-A0A3A4JZ16-F1
#
_entry.id   AF-A0A3A4JZ16-F1
#
_cell.length_a   1.000
_cell.length_b   1.000
_cell.length_c   1.000
_cell.angle_alpha   90.00
_cell.angle_beta   90.00
_cell.angle_gamma   90.00
#
_symmetry.space_group_name_H-M   'P 1'
#
loop_
_entity.id
_entity.type
_entity.pdbx_description
1 polymer ?
#
loop_
_entity_poly.entity_id
_entity_poly.type
_entity_poly.pdbx_seq_one_letter_code
_entity_poly.pdbx_strand_id
1 'polypeptide(L)'
;MYPLVRRDDRRLASGYAGLVVTCDVDKTYLDTDFKSWRGLLSIPLEWAEDKLTIAGMAPVLRDLRAGPGAENAQTPFYFLTASPPFLYAALKRKLLIDAVQADGATFKDWRTILLSRRRPAWLKRQVAYKLAALLHQRRLLPPGSREILIGDDVEHDALIYSAYADAAAGRIAPAGLARLVVETGGDEAEAEEVREAAAALGPPAEAVQTAYILLVSGASPDRYRGFGDGLVACASPFQMAVHLFLSGLVKRRTARDAAFDLVARSAADRKRLHFELEDGAARSLWSGDSLRPLQEWLSQEGLTDAPTDYPPADPSRCAEARAARGGRWLAGK
;
A
#
# COMPACT_ATOMS: atom_id res chain seq x y z
N MET A 1 -8.44 23.02 6.34
CA MET A 1 -8.42 21.58 6.67
C MET A 1 -8.77 20.83 5.41
N TYR A 2 -7.90 19.89 5.00
CA TYR A 2 -8.09 19.16 3.75
C TYR A 2 -9.46 18.47 3.76
N PRO A 3 -10.22 18.51 2.66
CA PRO A 3 -11.55 17.89 2.58
C PRO A 3 -11.44 16.37 2.71
N LEU A 4 -11.51 15.86 3.94
CA LEU A 4 -11.41 14.44 4.29
C LEU A 4 -12.67 13.99 5.02
N VAL A 5 -13.17 12.81 4.66
CA VAL A 5 -14.21 12.11 5.44
C VAL A 5 -13.64 10.80 5.93
N ARG A 6 -13.55 10.63 7.24
CA ARG A 6 -13.11 9.37 7.87
C ARG A 6 -14.31 8.59 8.38
N ARG A 7 -14.29 7.28 8.14
CA ARG A 7 -15.13 6.28 8.81
C ARG A 7 -14.20 5.42 9.64
N ASP A 8 -14.48 5.32 10.93
CA ASP A 8 -13.69 4.55 11.88
C ASP A 8 -14.64 3.72 12.74
N ASP A 9 -14.62 2.42 12.49
CA ASP A 9 -15.48 1.42 13.10
C ASP A 9 -14.76 0.73 14.29
N ARG A 10 -13.50 1.12 14.61
CA ARG A 10 -12.74 0.56 15.73
C ARG A 10 -11.93 1.61 16.48
N ARG A 11 -12.15 1.68 17.80
CA ARG A 11 -11.29 2.46 18.70
C ARG A 11 -10.13 1.60 19.22
N LEU A 12 -8.91 2.03 18.98
CA LEU A 12 -7.70 1.38 19.52
C LEU A 12 -7.43 1.83 20.97
N ALA A 13 -6.90 0.92 21.78
CA ALA A 13 -6.42 1.27 23.12
C ALA A 13 -5.23 2.24 23.03
N SER A 14 -5.13 3.20 23.94
CA SER A 14 -4.06 4.22 23.94
C SER A 14 -2.65 3.62 24.02
N GLY A 15 -2.49 2.45 24.65
CA GLY A 15 -1.24 1.71 24.76
C GLY A 15 -1.01 0.66 23.66
N TYR A 16 -1.83 0.62 22.61
CA TYR A 16 -1.64 -0.35 21.52
C TYR A 16 -0.29 -0.11 20.82
N ALA A 17 0.53 -1.16 20.75
CA ALA A 17 1.85 -1.14 20.13
C ALA A 17 1.99 -2.16 18.99
N GLY A 18 0.86 -2.67 18.48
CA GLY A 18 0.84 -3.63 17.39
C GLY A 18 0.85 -3.00 16.00
N LEU A 19 0.67 -3.85 14.99
CA LEU A 19 0.60 -3.44 13.60
C LEU A 19 -0.73 -2.78 13.25
N VAL A 20 -0.72 -1.87 12.28
CA VAL A 20 -1.89 -1.27 11.66
C VAL A 20 -1.68 -1.33 10.15
N VAL A 21 -2.64 -1.82 9.39
CA VAL A 21 -2.56 -1.88 7.93
C VAL A 21 -3.37 -0.75 7.33
N THR A 22 -2.77 -0.01 6.40
CA THR A 22 -3.48 0.96 5.56
C THR A 22 -3.30 0.58 4.10
N CYS A 23 -4.40 0.34 3.41
CA CYS A 23 -4.39 -0.12 2.02
C CYS A 23 -5.10 0.89 1.13
N ASP A 24 -4.49 1.24 0.00
CA ASP A 24 -5.21 1.95 -1.05
C ASP A 24 -6.24 1.02 -1.72
N VAL A 25 -7.26 1.62 -2.35
CA VAL A 25 -8.35 0.85 -2.96
C VAL A 25 -8.14 0.66 -4.46
N ASP A 26 -8.10 1.76 -5.19
CA ASP A 26 -8.13 1.75 -6.65
C ASP A 26 -6.74 1.34 -7.16
N LYS A 27 -6.67 0.44 -8.16
CA LYS A 27 -5.41 -0.12 -8.70
C LYS A 27 -4.47 -0.82 -7.69
N THR A 28 -4.89 -0.93 -6.43
CA THR A 28 -4.20 -1.69 -5.37
C THR A 28 -5.02 -2.90 -4.90
N TYR A 29 -6.24 -2.68 -4.42
CA TYR A 29 -7.17 -3.76 -4.05
C TYR A 29 -8.06 -4.15 -5.24
N LEU A 30 -8.60 -3.15 -5.94
CA LEU A 30 -9.53 -3.33 -7.04
C LEU A 30 -8.86 -2.98 -8.36
N ASP A 31 -9.03 -3.86 -9.35
CA ASP A 31 -8.62 -3.61 -10.72
C ASP A 31 -9.64 -2.68 -11.40
N THR A 32 -9.41 -1.39 -11.25
CA THR A 32 -10.27 -0.35 -11.81
C THR A 32 -9.65 0.20 -13.08
N ASP A 33 -10.12 -0.22 -14.25
CA ASP A 33 -9.76 0.47 -15.49
C ASP A 33 -10.35 1.87 -15.49
N PHE A 34 -9.49 2.88 -15.54
CA PHE A 34 -9.84 4.32 -15.55
C PHE A 34 -10.54 4.72 -16.87
N LYS A 35 -11.66 4.11 -17.23
CA LYS A 35 -12.58 4.66 -18.24
C LYS A 35 -13.53 5.65 -17.60
N SER A 36 -12.97 6.82 -17.32
CA SER A 36 -13.63 8.12 -17.07
C SER A 36 -14.29 8.36 -15.71
N TRP A 37 -13.91 9.48 -15.08
CA TRP A 37 -14.64 10.11 -13.98
C TRP A 37 -16.08 10.48 -14.33
N ARG A 38 -16.45 10.49 -15.62
CA ARG A 38 -17.84 10.64 -16.09
C ARG A 38 -18.68 9.38 -15.84
N GLY A 39 -18.06 8.21 -15.86
CA GLY A 39 -18.70 6.95 -15.49
C GLY A 39 -19.05 6.87 -14.00
N LEU A 40 -18.27 7.53 -13.13
CA LEU A 40 -18.48 7.52 -11.67
C LEU A 40 -19.83 8.10 -11.21
N LEU A 41 -20.36 9.07 -11.97
CA LEU A 41 -21.67 9.70 -11.70
C LEU A 41 -22.86 8.88 -12.23
N SER A 42 -22.60 7.92 -13.12
CA SER A 42 -23.63 7.04 -13.71
C SER A 42 -23.62 5.63 -13.15
N ILE A 43 -22.80 5.32 -12.14
CA ILE A 43 -22.67 3.95 -11.60
C ILE A 43 -23.92 3.62 -10.76
N PRO A 44 -24.71 2.59 -11.12
CA PRO A 44 -25.76 2.08 -10.25
C PRO A 44 -25.14 1.49 -8.97
N LEU A 45 -25.74 1.76 -7.82
CA LEU A 45 -25.32 1.30 -6.48
C LEU A 45 -25.18 -0.23 -6.32
N GLU A 46 -25.60 -1.00 -7.33
CA GLU A 46 -25.69 -2.46 -7.34
C GLU A 46 -24.42 -3.17 -7.86
N TRP A 47 -23.41 -2.45 -8.38
CA TRP A 47 -22.24 -3.01 -9.09
C TRP A 47 -21.06 -3.42 -8.19
N ALA A 48 -21.32 -4.02 -7.02
CA ALA A 48 -20.23 -4.56 -6.19
C ALA A 48 -19.54 -5.78 -6.84
N GLU A 49 -20.23 -6.45 -7.76
CA GLU A 49 -19.78 -7.68 -8.44
C GLU A 49 -18.85 -7.38 -9.63
N ASP A 50 -19.01 -6.24 -10.31
CA ASP A 50 -18.24 -5.90 -11.51
C ASP A 50 -16.84 -5.33 -11.22
N LYS A 51 -16.58 -4.91 -9.97
CA LYS A 51 -15.24 -4.48 -9.57
C LYS A 51 -14.39 -5.71 -9.31
N LEU A 52 -13.53 -6.07 -10.25
CA LEU A 52 -12.65 -7.22 -10.09
C LEU A 52 -11.57 -6.91 -9.05
N THR A 53 -11.39 -7.82 -8.09
CA THR A 53 -10.26 -7.76 -7.16
C THR A 53 -8.99 -8.11 -7.91
N ILE A 54 -7.88 -7.43 -7.67
CA ILE A 54 -6.60 -7.81 -8.27
C ILE A 54 -6.27 -9.26 -7.89
N ALA A 55 -5.87 -10.05 -8.88
CA ALA A 55 -5.60 -11.47 -8.71
C ALA A 55 -4.52 -11.71 -7.64
N GLY A 56 -4.85 -12.48 -6.61
CA GLY A 56 -4.02 -12.77 -5.45
C GLY A 56 -4.15 -11.80 -4.28
N MET A 57 -4.87 -10.68 -4.41
CA MET A 57 -4.91 -9.66 -3.35
C MET A 57 -5.84 -10.03 -2.19
N ALA A 58 -6.99 -10.64 -2.45
CA ALA A 58 -7.94 -11.05 -1.40
C ALA A 58 -7.31 -11.93 -0.29
N PRO A 59 -6.55 -13.02 -0.59
CA PRO A 59 -5.88 -13.80 0.46
C PRO A 59 -4.85 -12.97 1.25
N VAL A 60 -4.12 -12.06 0.60
CA VAL A 60 -3.17 -11.17 1.27
C VAL A 60 -3.87 -10.29 2.31
N LEU A 61 -4.95 -9.59 1.91
CA LEU A 61 -5.64 -8.68 2.81
C LEU A 61 -6.33 -9.43 3.97
N ARG A 62 -6.92 -10.59 3.69
CA ARG A 62 -7.53 -11.45 4.73
C ARG A 62 -6.52 -11.86 5.78
N ASP A 63 -5.33 -12.26 5.37
CA ASP A 63 -4.36 -12.80 6.31
C ASP A 63 -3.57 -11.71 7.05
N LEU A 64 -3.36 -10.56 6.43
CA LEU A 64 -2.91 -9.33 7.10
C LEU A 64 -3.88 -8.92 8.21
N ARG A 65 -5.19 -8.97 7.94
CA ARG A 65 -6.23 -8.76 8.97
C ARG A 65 -6.14 -9.81 10.07
N ALA A 66 -5.96 -11.09 9.71
CA ALA A 66 -5.78 -12.13 10.72
C ALA A 66 -4.51 -11.93 11.57
N GLY A 67 -3.50 -11.24 11.02
CA GLY A 67 -2.27 -10.87 11.70
C GLY A 67 -1.22 -12.00 11.79
N PRO A 68 -0.05 -11.70 12.35
CA PRO A 68 1.04 -12.67 12.47
C PRO A 68 0.74 -13.77 13.50
N GLY A 69 1.40 -14.91 13.37
CA GLY A 69 1.29 -16.04 14.30
C GLY A 69 0.12 -16.99 14.03
N ALA A 70 -0.10 -17.92 14.96
CA ALA A 70 -1.15 -18.95 14.84
C ALA A 70 -2.54 -18.43 15.22
N GLU A 71 -2.59 -17.44 16.13
CA GLU A 71 -3.84 -16.84 16.60
C GLU A 71 -4.32 -15.72 15.68
N ASN A 72 -5.62 -15.45 15.71
CA ASN A 72 -6.22 -14.37 14.95
C ASN A 72 -6.10 -13.05 15.75
N ALA A 73 -5.03 -12.31 15.51
CA ALA A 73 -4.73 -11.06 16.20
C ALA A 73 -5.68 -9.91 15.84
N GLN A 74 -6.49 -10.06 14.78
CA GLN A 74 -7.39 -9.01 14.27
C GLN A 74 -6.64 -7.68 14.09
N THR A 75 -5.58 -7.68 13.29
CA THR A 75 -4.78 -6.49 13.00
C THR A 75 -5.68 -5.34 12.52
N PRO A 76 -5.61 -4.16 13.15
CA PRO A 76 -6.32 -2.99 12.68
C PRO A 76 -6.08 -2.73 11.20
N PHE A 77 -7.15 -2.57 10.42
CA PHE A 77 -7.07 -2.49 8.96
C PHE A 77 -7.93 -1.35 8.44
N TYR A 78 -7.33 -0.38 7.75
CA TYR A 78 -8.02 0.78 7.20
C TYR A 78 -7.79 0.89 5.70
N PHE A 79 -8.77 1.44 4.98
CA PHE A 79 -8.59 1.85 3.59
C PHE A 79 -8.31 3.35 3.46
N LEU A 80 -7.49 3.69 2.47
CA LEU A 80 -7.32 5.05 1.97
C LEU A 80 -7.91 5.09 0.56
N THR A 81 -8.73 6.08 0.21
CA THR A 81 -9.34 6.11 -1.12
C THR A 81 -9.73 7.50 -1.59
N ALA A 82 -9.34 7.83 -2.82
CA ALA A 82 -9.77 9.07 -3.47
C ALA A 82 -11.27 9.07 -3.85
N SER A 83 -11.94 7.92 -3.75
CA SER A 83 -13.37 7.79 -4.06
C SER A 83 -14.26 8.62 -3.10
N PRO A 84 -15.47 9.01 -3.54
CA PRO A 84 -16.41 9.74 -2.69
C PRO A 84 -16.99 8.90 -1.55
N PRO A 85 -17.37 9.50 -0.41
CA PRO A 85 -17.82 8.77 0.78
C PRO A 85 -19.12 7.99 0.57
N PHE A 86 -19.96 8.38 -0.38
CA PHE A 86 -21.21 7.67 -0.67
C PHE A 86 -20.97 6.27 -1.29
N LEU A 87 -19.76 6.00 -1.82
CA LEU A 87 -19.39 4.68 -2.33
C LEU A 87 -18.96 3.70 -1.23
N TYR A 88 -18.95 4.11 0.04
CA TYR A 88 -18.59 3.22 1.14
C TYR A 88 -19.47 1.97 1.21
N ALA A 89 -20.76 2.07 0.89
CA ALA A 89 -21.66 0.92 0.87
C ALA A 89 -21.25 -0.12 -0.19
N ALA A 90 -20.83 0.33 -1.38
CA ALA A 90 -20.35 -0.56 -2.43
C ALA A 90 -19.02 -1.22 -2.05
N LEU A 91 -18.09 -0.46 -1.47
CA LEU A 91 -16.83 -1.01 -0.95
C LEU A 91 -17.10 -2.09 0.11
N LYS A 92 -17.98 -1.83 1.09
CA LYS A 92 -18.34 -2.83 2.12
C LYS A 92 -18.93 -4.11 1.55
N ARG A 93 -19.78 -4.01 0.51
CA ARG A 93 -20.31 -5.21 -0.18
C ARG A 93 -19.19 -6.00 -0.85
N LYS A 94 -18.26 -5.32 -1.52
CA LYS A 94 -17.11 -5.98 -2.14
C LYS A 94 -16.20 -6.69 -1.11
N LEU A 95 -15.94 -6.03 0.01
CA LEU A 95 -15.19 -6.61 1.13
C LEU A 95 -15.87 -7.87 1.66
N LEU A 96 -17.20 -7.86 1.79
CA LEU A 96 -17.97 -9.04 2.19
C LEU A 96 -17.84 -10.19 1.19
N ILE A 97 -17.94 -9.91 -0.12
CA ILE A 97 -17.77 -10.91 -1.19
C ILE A 97 -16.38 -11.55 -1.13
N ASP A 98 -15.33 -10.77 -0.89
CA ASP A 98 -13.94 -11.27 -0.78
C ASP A 98 -13.60 -11.85 0.60
N ALA A 99 -14.55 -11.82 1.54
CA ALA A 99 -14.32 -12.12 2.95
C ALA A 99 -13.16 -11.32 3.59
N VAL A 100 -12.91 -10.09 3.10
CA VAL A 100 -11.96 -9.13 3.67
C VAL A 100 -12.68 -8.30 4.72
N GLN A 101 -12.06 -8.09 5.88
CA GLN A 101 -12.58 -7.23 6.93
C GLN A 101 -11.68 -6.01 7.10
N ALA A 102 -12.30 -4.84 7.28
CA ALA A 102 -11.62 -3.59 7.60
C ALA A 102 -12.38 -2.86 8.71
N ASP A 103 -11.65 -2.05 9.47
CA ASP A 103 -12.14 -1.24 10.58
C ASP A 103 -12.49 0.19 10.15
N GLY A 104 -12.35 0.53 8.86
CA GLY A 104 -12.72 1.86 8.40
C GLY A 104 -12.05 2.27 7.11
N ALA A 105 -12.32 3.51 6.71
CA ALA A 105 -11.74 4.10 5.50
C ALA A 105 -11.68 5.63 5.58
N THR A 106 -10.67 6.21 4.95
CA THR A 106 -10.56 7.66 4.74
C THR A 106 -10.82 7.99 3.27
N PHE A 107 -11.77 8.91 3.03
CA PHE A 107 -12.24 9.33 1.71
C PHE A 107 -11.88 10.79 1.44
N LYS A 108 -11.81 11.18 0.16
CA LYS A 108 -11.91 12.59 -0.22
C LYS A 108 -13.32 13.12 0.07
N ASP A 109 -13.46 14.31 0.65
CA ASP A 109 -14.76 14.97 0.78
C ASP A 109 -15.17 15.63 -0.54
N TRP A 110 -15.80 14.82 -1.40
CA TRP A 110 -16.30 15.26 -2.69
C TRP A 110 -17.37 16.33 -2.60
N ARG A 111 -18.13 16.46 -1.51
CA ARG A 111 -19.15 17.52 -1.39
C ARG A 111 -18.46 18.87 -1.30
N THR A 112 -17.46 18.99 -0.44
CA THR A 112 -16.66 20.20 -0.31
C THR A 112 -15.88 20.48 -1.60
N ILE A 113 -15.29 19.46 -2.23
CA ILE A 113 -14.62 19.60 -3.55
C ILE A 113 -15.61 20.11 -4.60
N LEU A 114 -16.81 19.52 -4.70
CA LEU A 114 -17.84 19.87 -5.68
C LEU A 114 -18.54 21.19 -5.37
N LEU A 115 -18.42 21.79 -4.20
CA LEU A 115 -18.96 23.13 -3.91
C LEU A 115 -17.90 24.22 -4.05
N SER A 116 -16.62 23.85 -3.99
CA SER A 116 -15.49 24.75 -4.18
C SER A 116 -15.40 25.28 -5.62
N ARG A 117 -14.79 26.46 -5.81
CA ARG A 117 -14.37 26.99 -7.12
C ARG A 117 -13.11 26.27 -7.65
N ARG A 118 -12.43 25.46 -6.83
CA ARG A 118 -11.17 24.75 -7.16
C ARG A 118 -11.37 23.29 -7.67
N ARG A 119 -12.60 22.90 -8.05
CA ARG A 119 -12.99 21.51 -8.37
C ARG A 119 -12.02 20.71 -9.27
N PRO A 120 -11.55 21.22 -10.43
CA PRO A 120 -10.75 20.40 -11.33
C PRO A 120 -9.33 20.13 -10.83
N ALA A 121 -8.83 20.93 -9.87
CA ALA A 121 -7.49 20.78 -9.31
C ALA A 121 -7.45 19.70 -8.23
N TRP A 122 -8.37 19.75 -7.25
CA TRP A 122 -8.40 18.81 -6.11
C TRP A 122 -8.70 17.36 -6.50
N LEU A 123 -9.38 17.15 -7.63
CA LEU A 123 -9.65 15.82 -8.18
C LEU A 123 -8.40 15.13 -8.73
N LYS A 124 -7.42 15.89 -9.25
CA LYS A 124 -6.20 15.36 -9.86
C LYS A 124 -5.02 15.23 -8.90
N ARG A 125 -5.11 15.87 -7.73
CA ARG A 125 -4.01 15.98 -6.77
C ARG A 125 -4.09 14.87 -5.71
N GLN A 126 -3.42 13.75 -5.99
CA GLN A 126 -3.40 12.61 -5.06
C GLN A 126 -2.37 12.76 -3.93
N VAL A 127 -1.23 13.42 -4.20
CA VAL A 127 -0.14 13.59 -3.23
C VAL A 127 -0.60 14.36 -1.98
N ALA A 128 -1.16 15.56 -2.15
CA ALA A 128 -1.64 16.37 -1.04
C ALA A 128 -2.68 15.63 -0.19
N TYR A 129 -3.66 15.00 -0.85
CA TYR A 129 -4.72 14.25 -0.21
C TYR A 129 -4.19 13.09 0.64
N LYS A 130 -3.42 12.17 0.04
CA LYS A 130 -2.97 10.97 0.74
C LYS A 130 -1.98 11.34 1.86
N LEU A 131 -1.11 12.34 1.67
CA LEU A 131 -0.26 12.85 2.73
C LEU A 131 -1.08 13.42 3.90
N ALA A 132 -2.03 14.33 3.63
CA ALA A 132 -2.89 14.89 4.67
C ALA A 132 -3.65 13.77 5.42
N ALA A 133 -4.23 12.82 4.68
CA ALA A 133 -4.96 11.70 5.25
C ALA A 133 -4.10 10.82 6.17
N LEU A 134 -2.88 10.45 5.75
CA LEU A 134 -1.95 9.65 6.54
C LEU A 134 -1.45 10.42 7.77
N LEU A 135 -1.11 11.70 7.63
CA LEU A 135 -0.69 12.54 8.76
C LEU A 135 -1.80 12.69 9.81
N HIS A 136 -3.04 12.91 9.35
CA HIS A 136 -4.20 12.95 10.25
C HIS A 136 -4.45 11.59 10.90
N GLN A 137 -4.32 10.48 10.17
CA GLN A 137 -4.43 9.15 10.73
C GLN A 137 -3.37 8.90 11.81
N ARG A 138 -2.11 9.26 11.57
CA ARG A 138 -1.01 9.04 12.53
C ARG A 138 -1.30 9.66 13.90
N ARG A 139 -1.93 10.83 13.91
CA ARG A 139 -2.31 11.55 15.13
C ARG A 139 -3.40 10.84 15.93
N LEU A 140 -4.21 10.02 15.28
CA LEU A 140 -5.27 9.23 15.91
C LEU A 140 -4.76 7.86 16.36
N LEU A 141 -3.75 7.34 15.68
CA LEU A 141 -3.14 6.07 16.03
C LEU A 141 -2.26 6.20 17.29
N PRO A 142 -2.25 5.18 18.15
CA PRO A 142 -1.37 5.12 19.31
C PRO A 142 0.12 5.32 18.92
N PRO A 143 0.91 6.05 19.73
CA PRO A 143 2.32 6.33 19.41
C PRO A 143 3.17 5.07 19.22
N GLY A 144 2.87 4.00 19.94
CA GLY A 144 3.60 2.72 19.84
C GLY A 144 3.21 1.85 18.64
N SER A 145 2.15 2.18 17.91
CA SER A 145 1.71 1.36 16.78
C SER A 145 2.67 1.48 15.60
N ARG A 146 2.87 0.38 14.87
CA ARG A 146 3.60 0.36 13.60
C ARG A 146 2.65 0.14 12.43
N GLU A 147 2.99 0.65 11.27
CA GLU A 147 2.13 0.67 10.09
C GLU A 147 2.71 -0.14 8.93
N ILE A 148 1.85 -0.88 8.25
CA ILE A 148 2.08 -1.42 6.91
C ILE A 148 1.23 -0.60 5.94
N LEU A 149 1.86 -0.07 4.90
CA LEU A 149 1.17 0.69 3.85
C LEU A 149 1.14 -0.15 2.58
N ILE A 150 0.01 -0.18 1.88
CA ILE A 150 -0.14 -0.92 0.62
C ILE A 150 -0.72 0.02 -0.42
N GLY A 151 -0.09 0.11 -1.58
CA GLY A 151 -0.47 1.01 -2.67
C GLY A 151 0.04 0.48 -4.00
N ASP A 152 0.01 1.34 -5.02
CA ASP A 152 0.41 1.00 -6.39
C ASP A 152 1.38 2.02 -7.02
N ASP A 153 1.80 1.74 -8.24
CA ASP A 153 2.74 2.57 -9.00
C ASP A 153 2.09 3.52 -10.01
N VAL A 154 0.76 3.51 -10.13
CA VAL A 154 0.00 4.43 -10.96
C VAL A 154 -0.29 5.72 -10.20
N GLU A 155 -0.74 5.60 -8.96
CA GLU A 155 -0.79 6.72 -8.03
C GLU A 155 0.59 6.93 -7.38
N HIS A 156 0.90 8.15 -6.95
CA HIS A 156 2.26 8.48 -6.46
C HIS A 156 2.57 7.84 -5.07
N ASP A 157 2.08 6.65 -4.77
CA ASP A 157 2.09 6.03 -3.45
C ASP A 157 3.48 5.75 -2.94
N ALA A 158 4.40 5.32 -3.81
CA ALA A 158 5.79 5.14 -3.42
C ALA A 158 6.40 6.42 -2.81
N LEU A 159 6.14 7.55 -3.47
CA LEU A 159 6.59 8.87 -3.02
C LEU A 159 5.86 9.32 -1.76
N ILE A 160 4.52 9.17 -1.73
CA ILE A 160 3.66 9.59 -0.63
C ILE A 160 4.00 8.81 0.65
N TYR A 161 4.07 7.49 0.58
CA TYR A 161 4.32 6.62 1.71
C TYR A 161 5.73 6.81 2.27
N SER A 162 6.72 6.98 1.40
CA SER A 162 8.08 7.23 1.86
C SER A 162 8.22 8.62 2.49
N ALA A 163 7.62 9.67 1.90
CA ALA A 163 7.62 11.00 2.48
C ALA A 163 6.87 11.06 3.82
N TYR A 164 5.76 10.34 3.94
CA TYR A 164 5.02 10.17 5.19
C TYR A 164 5.84 9.43 6.26
N ALA A 165 6.50 8.32 5.89
CA ALA A 165 7.37 7.57 6.80
C ALA A 165 8.50 8.44 7.35
N ASP A 166 9.13 9.23 6.49
CA ASP A 166 10.19 10.16 6.89
C ASP A 166 9.67 11.31 7.74
N ALA A 167 8.43 11.76 7.53
CA ALA A 167 7.83 12.80 8.36
C ALA A 167 7.52 12.27 9.76
N ALA A 168 6.95 11.05 9.84
CA ALA A 168 6.68 10.39 11.11
C ALA A 168 7.98 10.13 11.90
N ALA A 169 9.07 9.82 11.21
CA ALA A 169 10.40 9.62 11.81
C ALA A 169 11.20 10.92 12.01
N GLY A 170 10.65 12.09 11.68
CA GLY A 170 11.33 13.38 11.84
C GLY A 170 12.52 13.64 10.89
N ARG A 171 12.66 12.84 9.82
CA ARG A 171 13.70 13.00 8.79
C ARG A 171 13.40 14.11 7.79
N ILE A 172 12.14 14.47 7.61
CA ILE A 172 11.71 15.61 6.81
C ILE A 172 10.95 16.61 7.68
N ALA A 173 11.35 17.87 7.63
CA ALA A 173 10.64 18.95 8.30
C ALA A 173 9.28 19.21 7.63
N PRO A 174 8.27 19.74 8.35
CA PRO A 174 6.96 20.06 7.77
C PRO A 174 7.01 20.92 6.50
N ALA A 175 7.93 21.88 6.43
CA ALA A 175 8.14 22.72 5.24
C ALA A 175 8.63 21.93 4.02
N GLY A 176 9.39 20.85 4.24
CA GLY A 176 9.83 19.94 3.18
C GLY A 176 8.65 19.18 2.55
N LEU A 177 7.69 18.73 3.36
CA LEU A 177 6.46 18.11 2.85
C LEU A 177 5.60 19.13 2.08
N ALA A 178 5.46 20.35 2.59
CA ALA A 178 4.76 21.42 1.89
C ALA A 178 5.36 21.69 0.50
N ARG A 179 6.70 21.75 0.44
CA ARG A 179 7.43 21.89 -0.83
C ARG A 179 7.16 20.72 -1.78
N LEU A 180 7.17 19.48 -1.27
CA LEU A 180 6.84 18.30 -2.07
C LEU A 180 5.43 18.39 -2.68
N VAL A 181 4.45 18.89 -1.92
CA VAL A 181 3.08 19.11 -2.43
C VAL A 181 3.09 20.10 -3.59
N VAL A 182 3.79 21.24 -3.47
CA VAL A 182 3.90 22.23 -4.56
C VAL A 182 4.60 21.65 -5.79
N GLU A 183 5.72 20.96 -5.61
CA GLU A 183 6.52 20.38 -6.71
C GLU A 183 5.78 19.24 -7.45
N THR A 184 4.80 18.62 -6.79
CA THR A 184 3.92 17.60 -7.38
C THR A 184 2.61 18.17 -7.92
N GLY A 185 2.48 19.50 -7.99
CA GLY A 185 1.39 20.21 -8.64
C GLY A 185 0.23 20.61 -7.73
N GLY A 186 0.39 20.46 -6.40
CA GLY A 186 -0.50 21.03 -5.39
C GLY A 186 -0.41 22.55 -5.30
N ASP A 187 -1.42 23.20 -4.72
CA ASP A 187 -1.40 24.64 -4.46
C ASP A 187 -0.90 24.99 -3.05
N GLU A 188 -0.67 26.29 -2.80
CA GLU A 188 -0.15 26.78 -1.52
C GLU A 188 -1.06 26.45 -0.32
N ALA A 189 -2.38 26.43 -0.52
CA ALA A 189 -3.30 26.11 0.57
C ALA A 189 -3.21 24.62 0.94
N GLU A 190 -3.10 23.74 -0.06
CA GLU A 190 -2.89 22.30 0.18
C GLU A 190 -1.52 22.03 0.82
N ALA A 191 -0.49 22.74 0.37
CA ALA A 191 0.85 22.64 0.94
C ALA A 191 0.86 23.07 2.42
N GLU A 192 0.15 24.15 2.74
CA GLU A 192 0.00 24.65 4.10
C GLU A 192 -0.77 23.67 5.00
N GLU A 193 -1.83 23.05 4.49
CA GLU A 193 -2.58 22.04 5.24
C GLU A 193 -1.72 20.81 5.57
N VAL A 194 -0.91 20.34 4.61
CA VAL A 194 0.05 19.25 4.87
C VAL A 194 1.13 19.68 5.85
N ARG A 195 1.61 20.93 5.76
CA ARG A 195 2.57 21.52 6.71
C ARG A 195 2.01 21.51 8.14
N GLU A 196 0.79 22.00 8.32
CA GLU A 196 0.12 22.04 9.62
C GLU A 196 -0.13 20.63 10.17
N ALA A 197 -0.59 19.71 9.33
CA ALA A 197 -0.82 18.31 9.73
C ALA A 197 0.48 17.63 10.18
N ALA A 198 1.59 17.89 9.48
CA ALA A 198 2.91 17.37 9.83
C ALA A 198 3.47 18.02 11.11
N ALA A 199 3.28 19.33 11.29
CA ALA A 199 3.71 20.04 12.49
C ALA A 199 2.95 19.59 13.75
N ALA A 200 1.76 19.04 13.57
CA ALA A 200 0.92 18.51 14.66
C ALA A 200 1.21 17.03 14.98
N LEU A 201 2.20 16.40 14.35
CA LEU A 201 2.65 15.05 14.73
C LEU A 201 3.25 15.05 16.15
N GLY A 202 3.13 13.91 16.81
CA GLY A 202 3.81 13.67 18.09
C GLY A 202 5.33 13.51 17.91
N PRO A 203 6.03 13.04 18.96
CA PRO A 203 7.45 12.76 18.90
C PRO A 203 7.82 11.85 17.71
N PRO A 204 8.98 12.07 17.07
CA PRO A 204 9.45 11.23 15.98
C PRO A 204 9.48 9.74 16.35
N ALA A 205 9.01 8.90 15.45
CA ALA A 205 9.01 7.44 15.59
C ALA A 205 9.13 6.76 14.23
N GLU A 206 9.76 5.57 14.19
CA GLU A 206 9.73 4.68 13.03
C GLU A 206 8.36 4.01 12.91
N ALA A 207 7.35 4.82 12.60
CA ALA A 207 5.96 4.41 12.57
C ALA A 207 5.68 3.45 11.42
N VAL A 208 6.28 3.67 10.24
CA VAL A 208 6.07 2.81 9.07
C VAL A 208 7.09 1.66 9.11
N GLN A 209 6.58 0.43 9.21
CA GLN A 209 7.40 -0.77 9.11
C GLN A 209 7.82 -1.02 7.66
N THR A 210 6.84 -1.07 6.76
CA THR A 210 7.08 -1.34 5.33
C THR A 210 5.93 -0.80 4.51
N ALA A 211 6.26 -0.15 3.39
CA ALA A 211 5.34 0.21 2.33
C ALA A 211 5.47 -0.81 1.18
N TYR A 212 4.37 -1.43 0.78
CA TYR A 212 4.31 -2.34 -0.36
C TYR A 212 3.67 -1.62 -1.54
N ILE A 213 4.36 -1.60 -2.69
CA ILE A 213 3.92 -0.95 -3.91
C ILE A 213 3.72 -2.00 -5.00
N LEU A 214 2.47 -2.15 -5.44
CA LEU A 214 2.11 -3.06 -6.52
C LEU A 214 2.40 -2.43 -7.89
N LEU A 215 3.15 -3.13 -8.74
CA LEU A 215 3.58 -2.64 -10.05
C LEU A 215 2.58 -2.93 -11.16
N VAL A 216 1.41 -2.29 -11.11
CA VAL A 216 0.33 -2.50 -12.09
C VAL A 216 0.54 -1.72 -13.39
N SER A 217 1.40 -0.68 -13.39
CA SER A 217 1.71 0.11 -14.59
C SER A 217 2.72 -0.57 -15.53
N GLY A 218 3.37 -1.64 -15.07
CA GLY A 218 4.48 -2.29 -15.77
C GLY A 218 5.83 -1.57 -15.62
N ALA A 219 5.94 -0.65 -14.65
CA ALA A 219 7.21 0.01 -14.35
C ALA A 219 8.27 -0.99 -13.88
N SER A 220 9.54 -0.73 -14.22
CA SER A 220 10.65 -1.53 -13.70
C SER A 220 10.76 -1.37 -12.17
N PRO A 221 10.88 -2.48 -11.40
CA PRO A 221 11.11 -2.42 -9.96
C PRO A 221 12.35 -1.60 -9.57
N ASP A 222 13.36 -1.51 -10.45
CA ASP A 222 14.61 -0.81 -10.18
C ASP A 222 14.42 0.69 -9.94
N ARG A 223 13.35 1.27 -10.51
CA ARG A 223 12.95 2.67 -10.26
C ARG A 223 12.70 2.93 -8.78
N TYR A 224 12.30 1.91 -8.03
CA TYR A 224 11.92 2.03 -6.62
C TYR A 224 13.08 1.78 -5.65
N ARG A 225 14.25 1.35 -6.14
CA ARG A 225 15.46 1.17 -5.29
C ARG A 225 15.82 2.46 -4.57
N GLY A 226 15.61 3.61 -5.23
CA GLY A 226 15.80 4.93 -4.64
C GLY A 226 14.94 5.20 -3.40
N PHE A 227 13.90 4.41 -3.11
CA PHE A 227 13.09 4.46 -1.89
C PHE A 227 13.55 3.46 -0.78
N GLY A 228 14.54 2.61 -1.07
CA GLY A 228 15.25 1.74 -0.11
C GLY A 228 14.35 0.89 0.79
N ASP A 229 14.90 0.34 1.86
CA ASP A 229 14.33 -0.89 2.46
C ASP A 229 13.04 -0.66 3.27
N GLY A 230 12.57 0.58 3.37
CA GLY A 230 11.24 0.88 3.90
C GLY A 230 10.13 0.63 2.88
N LEU A 231 10.49 0.42 1.60
CA LEU A 231 9.57 0.26 0.49
C LEU A 231 9.92 -0.99 -0.31
N VAL A 232 8.92 -1.82 -0.60
CA VAL A 232 9.04 -3.05 -1.37
C VAL A 232 8.15 -2.95 -2.60
N ALA A 233 8.76 -2.92 -3.79
CA ALA A 233 8.06 -2.99 -5.05
C ALA A 233 7.77 -4.44 -5.43
N CYS A 234 6.49 -4.77 -5.64
CA CYS A 234 5.99 -6.10 -5.91
C CYS A 234 5.37 -6.18 -7.31
N ALA A 235 5.83 -7.13 -8.13
CA ALA A 235 5.28 -7.38 -9.47
C ALA A 235 3.83 -7.90 -9.43
N SER A 236 3.43 -8.54 -8.33
CA SER A 236 2.08 -9.06 -8.12
C SER A 236 1.76 -9.19 -6.62
N PRO A 237 0.48 -9.43 -6.26
CA PRO A 237 0.13 -9.82 -4.90
C PRO A 237 0.76 -11.15 -4.44
N PHE A 238 1.12 -12.06 -5.36
CA PHE A 238 1.87 -13.26 -5.01
C PHE A 238 3.27 -12.90 -4.50
N GLN A 239 4.01 -12.07 -5.23
CA GLN A 239 5.34 -11.62 -4.80
C GLN A 239 5.28 -10.87 -3.46
N MET A 240 4.22 -10.06 -3.26
CA MET A 240 3.94 -9.41 -1.98
C MET A 240 3.68 -10.42 -0.86
N ALA A 241 2.87 -11.45 -1.12
CA ALA A 241 2.56 -12.51 -0.15
C ALA A 241 3.81 -13.28 0.28
N VAL A 242 4.74 -13.55 -0.65
CA VAL A 242 6.03 -14.19 -0.35
C VAL A 242 6.85 -13.32 0.60
N HIS A 243 7.03 -12.03 0.29
CA HIS A 243 7.79 -11.13 1.16
C HIS A 243 7.15 -10.97 2.55
N LEU A 244 5.83 -10.82 2.61
CA LEU A 244 5.08 -10.74 3.87
C LEU A 244 5.24 -12.03 4.70
N PHE A 245 5.22 -13.20 4.07
CA PHE A 245 5.40 -14.48 4.74
C PHE A 245 6.81 -14.61 5.33
N LEU A 246 7.84 -14.30 4.52
CA LEU A 246 9.23 -14.34 4.97
C LEU A 246 9.52 -13.32 6.08
N SER A 247 8.75 -12.22 6.11
CA SER A 247 8.77 -11.23 7.20
C SER A 247 7.96 -11.64 8.44
N GLY A 248 7.33 -12.82 8.43
CA GLY A 248 6.50 -13.33 9.53
C GLY A 248 5.16 -12.59 9.73
N LEU A 249 4.72 -11.81 8.74
CA LEU A 249 3.53 -10.95 8.82
C LEU A 249 2.24 -11.66 8.38
N VAL A 250 2.37 -12.68 7.53
CA VAL A 250 1.28 -13.55 7.07
C VAL A 250 1.72 -15.00 7.13
N LYS A 251 0.76 -15.93 7.07
CA LYS A 251 1.05 -17.37 7.08
C LYS A 251 1.51 -17.84 5.71
N ARG A 252 2.26 -18.95 5.69
CA ARG A 252 2.76 -19.59 4.47
C ARG A 252 1.67 -19.83 3.41
N ARG A 253 0.47 -20.21 3.86
CA ARG A 253 -0.69 -20.47 2.97
C ARG A 253 -1.08 -19.28 2.10
N THR A 254 -0.79 -18.06 2.54
CA THR A 254 -1.16 -16.84 1.82
C THR A 254 -0.42 -16.71 0.50
N ALA A 255 0.84 -17.13 0.43
CA ALA A 255 1.59 -17.19 -0.83
C ALA A 255 0.97 -18.22 -1.80
N ARG A 256 0.57 -19.39 -1.32
CA ARG A 256 -0.11 -20.41 -2.14
C ARG A 256 -1.46 -19.92 -2.64
N ASP A 257 -2.28 -19.36 -1.75
CA ASP A 257 -3.61 -18.88 -2.12
C ASP A 257 -3.52 -17.72 -3.12
N ALA A 258 -2.55 -16.82 -2.95
CA ALA A 258 -2.28 -15.76 -3.92
C ALA A 258 -1.79 -16.32 -5.27
N ALA A 259 -0.94 -17.34 -5.26
CA ALA A 259 -0.46 -18.01 -6.47
C ALA A 259 -1.60 -18.72 -7.24
N PHE A 260 -2.42 -19.51 -6.55
CA PHE A 260 -3.58 -20.18 -7.16
C PHE A 260 -4.52 -19.18 -7.81
N ASP A 261 -4.81 -18.10 -7.08
CA ASP A 261 -5.72 -17.06 -7.54
C ASP A 261 -5.17 -16.30 -8.76
N LEU A 262 -3.85 -16.06 -8.78
CA LEU A 262 -3.15 -15.47 -9.92
C LEU A 262 -3.20 -16.40 -11.15
N VAL A 263 -2.88 -17.69 -11.00
CA VAL A 263 -2.90 -18.69 -12.11
C VAL A 263 -4.32 -18.94 -12.61
N ALA A 264 -5.32 -18.93 -11.74
CA ALA A 264 -6.70 -19.18 -12.12
C ALA A 264 -7.33 -18.01 -12.88
N ARG A 265 -6.96 -16.76 -12.55
CA ARG A 265 -7.61 -15.55 -13.07
C ARG A 265 -6.81 -14.75 -14.08
N SER A 266 -5.50 -14.96 -14.15
CA SER A 266 -4.68 -14.43 -15.23
C SER A 266 -4.28 -15.58 -16.14
N ALA A 267 -4.06 -15.33 -17.44
CA ALA A 267 -3.43 -16.30 -18.34
C ALA A 267 -1.96 -16.61 -17.96
N ALA A 268 -1.58 -16.37 -16.70
CA ALA A 268 -0.26 -16.67 -16.15
C ALA A 268 -0.09 -18.17 -16.06
N ASP A 269 0.91 -18.66 -16.79
CA ASP A 269 1.43 -20.01 -16.62
C ASP A 269 2.34 -20.06 -15.37
N ARG A 270 2.59 -21.27 -14.86
CA ARG A 270 3.51 -21.57 -13.74
C ARG A 270 4.88 -20.90 -13.90
N LYS A 271 5.32 -20.74 -15.15
CA LYS A 271 6.54 -20.01 -15.53
C LYS A 271 6.57 -18.58 -14.98
N ARG A 272 5.42 -17.88 -14.91
CA ARG A 272 5.35 -16.53 -14.33
C ARG A 272 5.63 -16.56 -12.84
N LEU A 273 5.04 -17.51 -12.10
CA LEU A 273 5.28 -17.63 -10.66
C LEU A 273 6.76 -17.90 -10.38
N HIS A 274 7.37 -18.79 -11.16
CA HIS A 274 8.81 -19.04 -11.08
C HIS A 274 9.60 -17.75 -11.32
N PHE A 275 9.34 -17.04 -12.43
CA PHE A 275 9.99 -15.78 -12.76
C PHE A 275 9.86 -14.73 -11.64
N GLU A 276 8.70 -14.59 -11.00
CA GLU A 276 8.51 -13.65 -9.89
C GLU A 276 9.32 -14.03 -8.64
N LEU A 277 9.58 -15.33 -8.42
CA LEU A 277 10.48 -15.81 -7.37
C LEU A 277 11.95 -15.49 -7.69
N GLU A 278 12.37 -15.70 -8.93
CA GLU A 278 13.72 -15.37 -9.41
C GLU A 278 13.98 -13.86 -9.37
N ASP A 279 13.03 -13.05 -9.84
CA ASP A 279 13.09 -11.59 -9.79
C ASP A 279 13.25 -11.08 -8.35
N GLY A 280 12.46 -11.59 -7.41
CA GLY A 280 12.57 -11.18 -6.02
C GLY A 280 13.93 -11.55 -5.40
N ALA A 281 14.47 -12.72 -5.73
CA ALA A 281 15.81 -13.12 -5.29
C ALA A 281 16.90 -12.22 -5.92
N ALA A 282 16.82 -11.94 -7.21
CA ALA A 282 17.75 -11.04 -7.92
C ALA A 282 17.76 -9.61 -7.35
N ARG A 283 16.61 -9.16 -6.82
CA ARG A 283 16.44 -7.86 -6.15
C ARG A 283 16.70 -7.91 -4.65
N SER A 284 17.18 -9.04 -4.11
CA SER A 284 17.45 -9.23 -2.68
C SER A 284 16.23 -9.01 -1.77
N LEU A 285 15.01 -9.28 -2.27
CA LEU A 285 13.81 -9.34 -1.42
C LEU A 285 13.84 -10.53 -0.46
N TRP A 286 14.60 -11.57 -0.82
CA TRP A 286 14.87 -12.74 -0.01
C TRP A 286 16.18 -13.40 -0.47
N SER A 287 16.73 -14.24 0.41
CA SER A 287 17.81 -15.16 0.07
C SER A 287 17.26 -16.49 -0.43
N GLY A 288 18.06 -17.25 -1.19
CA GLY A 288 17.72 -18.61 -1.58
C GLY A 288 17.40 -19.50 -0.38
N ASP A 289 18.17 -19.40 0.72
CA ASP A 289 17.95 -20.21 1.93
C ASP A 289 16.62 -19.90 2.61
N SER A 290 16.26 -18.61 2.72
CA SER A 290 14.97 -18.21 3.29
C SER A 290 13.77 -18.64 2.42
N LEU A 291 13.95 -18.69 1.10
CA LEU A 291 12.88 -19.01 0.16
C LEU A 291 12.67 -20.52 -0.02
N ARG A 292 13.74 -21.31 0.08
CA ARG A 292 13.76 -22.74 -0.26
C ARG A 292 12.59 -23.54 0.34
N PRO A 293 12.26 -23.42 1.64
CA PRO A 293 11.14 -24.18 2.21
C PRO A 293 9.78 -23.81 1.61
N LEU A 294 9.60 -22.55 1.19
CA LEU A 294 8.38 -22.11 0.52
C LEU A 294 8.34 -22.63 -0.92
N GLN A 295 9.46 -22.56 -1.65
CA GLN A 295 9.55 -22.99 -3.04
C GLN A 295 9.34 -24.51 -3.18
N GLU A 296 9.93 -25.31 -2.29
CA GLU A 296 9.69 -26.75 -2.22
C GLU A 296 8.20 -27.05 -2.01
N TRP A 297 7.57 -26.32 -1.09
CA TRP A 297 6.15 -26.50 -0.81
C TRP A 297 5.26 -26.08 -1.98
N LEU A 298 5.54 -24.93 -2.64
CA LEU A 298 4.80 -24.50 -3.84
C LEU A 298 4.98 -25.48 -5.01
N SER A 299 6.16 -26.08 -5.15
CA SER A 299 6.44 -27.10 -6.17
C SER A 299 5.65 -28.39 -5.89
N GLN A 300 5.57 -28.83 -4.63
CA GLN A 300 4.74 -29.98 -4.22
C GLN A 300 3.24 -29.75 -4.50
N GLU A 301 2.77 -28.51 -4.37
CA GLU A 301 1.40 -28.12 -4.72
C GLU A 301 1.19 -27.96 -6.24
N GLY A 302 2.23 -28.18 -7.05
CA GLY A 302 2.18 -28.10 -8.52
C GLY A 302 2.10 -26.67 -9.07
N LEU A 303 2.41 -25.66 -8.27
CA LEU A 303 2.30 -24.25 -8.62
C LEU A 303 3.57 -23.71 -9.31
N THR A 304 4.74 -24.20 -8.92
CA THR A 304 6.04 -23.78 -9.48
C THR A 304 6.86 -24.98 -9.92
N ASP A 305 7.86 -24.72 -10.77
CA ASP A 305 8.90 -25.70 -11.08
C ASP A 305 9.75 -26.03 -9.83
N ALA A 306 10.64 -27.01 -9.98
CA ALA A 306 11.54 -27.43 -8.91
C ALA A 306 12.40 -26.26 -8.38
N PRO A 307 12.82 -26.30 -7.11
CA PRO A 307 13.65 -25.25 -6.54
C PRO A 307 14.92 -24.99 -7.34
N THR A 308 15.27 -23.72 -7.52
CA THR A 308 16.51 -23.27 -8.16
C THR A 308 17.42 -22.62 -7.13
N ASP A 309 18.73 -22.73 -7.33
CA ASP A 309 19.69 -22.05 -6.46
C ASP A 309 19.79 -20.58 -6.85
N TYR A 310 19.58 -19.71 -5.86
CA TYR A 310 19.68 -18.27 -6.02
C TYR A 310 20.99 -17.74 -5.47
N PRO A 311 21.57 -16.67 -6.05
CA PRO A 311 22.69 -16.00 -5.43
C PRO A 311 22.29 -15.49 -4.03
N PRO A 312 23.24 -15.40 -3.08
CA PRO A 312 22.97 -14.82 -1.77
C PRO A 312 22.51 -13.37 -1.93
N ALA A 313 21.60 -12.93 -1.05
CA ALA A 313 21.16 -11.53 -1.02
C ALA A 313 22.36 -10.60 -0.78
N ASP A 314 22.39 -9.44 -1.46
CA ASP A 314 23.47 -8.45 -1.35
C ASP A 314 22.99 -7.23 -0.54
N PRO A 315 23.29 -7.16 0.77
CA PRO A 315 22.79 -6.10 1.65
C PRO A 315 23.42 -4.73 1.36
N SER A 316 24.56 -4.68 0.67
CA SER A 316 25.30 -3.44 0.41
C SER A 316 24.55 -2.50 -0.53
N ARG A 317 23.77 -3.06 -1.46
CA ARG A 317 22.94 -2.34 -2.44
C ARG A 317 21.82 -1.50 -1.82
N CYS A 318 21.39 -1.85 -0.62
CA CYS A 318 20.26 -1.26 0.09
C CYS A 318 20.66 -0.01 0.90
N ALA A 319 21.81 -0.07 1.59
CA ALA A 319 22.30 1.00 2.45
C ALA A 319 22.69 2.27 1.66
N GLU A 320 23.28 2.12 0.47
CA GLU A 320 23.69 3.24 -0.39
C GLU A 320 22.49 4.08 -0.88
N ALA A 321 21.36 3.44 -1.18
CA ALA A 321 20.15 4.10 -1.65
C ALA A 321 19.43 4.94 -0.57
N ARG A 322 19.64 4.62 0.72
CA ARG A 322 19.13 5.42 1.85
C ARG A 322 20.01 6.65 2.11
N ALA A 323 21.33 6.50 2.05
CA ALA A 323 22.26 7.61 2.23
C ALA A 323 22.19 8.65 1.09
N ALA A 324 22.02 8.20 -0.15
CA ALA A 324 21.91 9.07 -1.33
C ALA A 324 20.68 10.01 -1.29
N ARG A 325 19.67 9.69 -0.47
CA ARG A 325 18.38 10.36 -0.51
C ARG A 325 18.32 11.72 0.13
N GLY A 326 19.17 12.05 1.12
CA GLY A 326 19.35 13.39 1.71
C GLY A 326 18.20 14.41 1.58
N GLY A 327 16.94 14.04 1.80
CA GLY A 327 15.75 14.88 1.58
C GLY A 327 15.37 15.23 0.12
N ARG A 328 16.04 14.68 -0.91
CA ARG A 328 15.74 14.87 -2.34
C ARG A 328 14.87 13.74 -2.88
N TRP A 329 13.56 13.93 -2.78
CA TRP A 329 12.54 12.98 -3.22
C TRP A 329 12.30 12.92 -4.74
N LEU A 330 12.75 13.93 -5.48
CA LEU A 330 12.46 14.10 -6.92
C LEU A 330 13.65 13.85 -7.84
N ALA A 331 14.78 13.35 -7.34
CA ALA A 331 15.99 13.14 -8.16
C ALA A 331 15.93 11.93 -9.11
N GLY A 332 14.77 11.25 -9.23
CA GLY A 332 14.59 10.06 -10.06
C GLY A 332 13.35 10.13 -10.96
N LYS A 333 13.09 11.29 -11.59
CA LYS A 333 12.17 11.36 -12.74
C LYS A 333 12.88 10.91 -14.01
#